data_AF-A0A0V8HLN9-F1
#
_entry.id   AF-A0A0V8HLN9-F1
#
_cell.length_a   1.000
_cell.length_b   1.000
_cell.length_c   1.000
_cell.angle_alpha   90.00
_cell.angle_beta   90.00
_cell.angle_gamma   90.00
#
_symmetry.space_group_name_H-M   'P 1'
#
loop_
_entity.id
_entity.type
_entity.pdbx_description
1 polymer ?
#
loop_
_entity_poly.entity_id
_entity_poly.type
_entity_poly.pdbx_seq_one_letter_code
_entity_poly.pdbx_strand_id
1 'polypeptide(L)'
;MKKMTTRTFVTIGMLSAISYVLMLFNFPIPPFPKFLMVDFSDVPALIATITLGPLAGILVELFKNIIDYVMTGSDTGVPIGHFANFAAGVFLILPTHFVYSRFQSKKGLLAGLVTGTVVMSIALGILNYFVLLPAYKYFMNFELPAGIIITGIVPFNILKGALVTAVFLLLFIRLQGWLSKQTPLNRAA
;
A
#
# COMPACT_ATOMS: atom_id res chain seq x y z
N MET A 1 23.86 -7.64 10.58
CA MET A 1 22.39 -7.44 10.46
C MET A 1 21.89 -6.87 11.78
N LYS A 2 21.22 -5.71 11.78
CA LYS A 2 20.63 -5.14 13.01
C LYS A 2 19.46 -6.04 13.42
N LYS A 3 19.54 -6.70 14.58
CA LYS A 3 18.48 -7.60 15.06
C LYS A 3 17.19 -6.81 15.25
N MET A 4 16.07 -7.35 14.74
CA MET A 4 14.75 -6.78 15.04
C MET A 4 14.49 -6.87 16.54
N THR A 5 14.06 -5.77 17.14
CA THR A 5 13.66 -5.78 18.55
C THR A 5 12.30 -6.47 18.69
N THR A 6 12.04 -7.11 19.83
CA THR A 6 10.73 -7.71 20.14
C THR A 6 9.61 -6.70 19.96
N ARG A 7 9.84 -5.44 20.34
CA ARG A 7 8.90 -4.33 20.15
C ARG A 7 8.57 -4.09 18.67
N THR A 8 9.58 -4.06 17.80
CA THR A 8 9.40 -3.92 16.34
C THR A 8 8.58 -5.07 15.78
N PHE A 9 8.91 -6.31 16.16
CA PHE A 9 8.20 -7.51 15.72
C PHE A 9 6.71 -7.47 16.10
N VAL A 10 6.40 -7.20 17.38
CA VAL A 10 5.02 -7.08 17.87
C VAL A 10 4.26 -5.95 17.18
N THR A 11 4.94 -4.82 16.92
CA THR A 11 4.30 -3.68 16.25
C THR A 11 3.94 -3.99 14.80
N ILE A 12 4.83 -4.68 14.07
CA ILE A 12 4.54 -5.16 12.71
C ILE A 12 3.33 -6.10 12.73
N GLY A 13 3.32 -7.11 13.61
CA GLY A 13 2.18 -8.04 13.71
C GLY A 13 0.85 -7.34 14.01
N MET A 14 0.85 -6.38 14.94
CA MET A 14 -0.34 -5.58 15.25
C MET A 14 -0.80 -4.74 14.05
N LEU A 15 0.11 -4.04 13.37
CA LEU A 15 -0.23 -3.22 12.21
C LEU A 15 -0.69 -4.09 11.02
N SER A 16 -0.12 -5.27 10.82
CA SER A 16 -0.59 -6.26 9.84
C SER A 16 -2.03 -6.70 10.11
N ALA A 17 -2.36 -7.00 11.37
CA ALA A 17 -3.72 -7.38 11.75
C ALA A 17 -4.73 -6.23 11.51
N ILE A 18 -4.36 -5.00 11.88
CA ILE A 18 -5.19 -3.81 11.62
C ILE A 18 -5.35 -3.59 10.12
N SER A 19 -4.27 -3.68 9.34
CA SER A 19 -4.32 -3.58 7.87
C SER A 19 -5.27 -4.59 7.27
N TYR A 20 -5.22 -5.85 7.71
CA TYR A 20 -6.15 -6.88 7.26
C TYR A 20 -7.61 -6.53 7.59
N VAL A 21 -7.90 -6.13 8.84
CA VAL A 21 -9.27 -5.72 9.23
C VAL A 21 -9.77 -4.56 8.36
N LEU A 22 -8.92 -3.58 8.03
CA LEU A 22 -9.27 -2.49 7.13
C LEU A 22 -9.50 -2.96 5.68
N MET A 23 -8.80 -3.99 5.24
CA MET A 23 -8.96 -4.60 3.92
C MET A 23 -10.33 -5.28 3.74
N LEU A 24 -10.92 -5.80 4.82
CA LEU A 24 -12.27 -6.38 4.81
C LEU A 24 -13.38 -5.37 4.49
N PHE A 25 -13.12 -4.07 4.68
CA PHE A 25 -14.05 -2.99 4.33
C PHE A 25 -13.79 -2.44 2.93
N ASN A 26 -13.23 -3.25 2.04
CA ASN A 26 -13.00 -2.83 0.67
C ASN A 26 -14.32 -2.58 -0.07
N PHE A 27 -14.31 -1.66 -1.04
CA PHE A 27 -15.48 -1.35 -1.84
C PHE A 27 -15.10 -0.94 -3.28
N PRO A 28 -15.96 -1.25 -4.27
CA PRO A 28 -15.76 -0.80 -5.63
C PRO A 28 -16.15 0.67 -5.78
N ILE A 29 -15.50 1.39 -6.68
CA ILE A 29 -15.85 2.78 -7.01
C ILE A 29 -16.33 2.87 -8.46
N PRO A 30 -17.63 3.13 -8.73
CA PRO A 30 -18.07 3.50 -10.07
C PRO A 30 -17.36 4.78 -10.53
N PRO A 31 -16.89 4.88 -11.78
CA PRO A 31 -17.16 4.01 -12.94
C PRO A 31 -16.13 2.89 -13.17
N PHE A 32 -15.25 2.58 -12.20
CA PHE A 32 -14.17 1.61 -12.39
C PHE A 32 -14.65 0.15 -12.39
N PRO A 33 -13.90 -0.76 -13.04
CA PRO A 33 -14.19 -2.19 -12.99
C PRO A 33 -14.29 -2.75 -11.56
N LYS A 34 -15.23 -3.68 -11.33
CA LYS A 34 -15.52 -4.22 -9.98
C LYS A 34 -14.37 -4.95 -9.31
N PHE A 35 -13.38 -5.45 -10.07
CA PHE A 35 -12.20 -6.10 -9.48
C PHE A 35 -11.19 -5.10 -8.90
N LEU A 36 -11.36 -3.79 -9.17
CA LEU A 36 -10.57 -2.72 -8.58
C LEU A 36 -11.27 -2.22 -7.31
N MET A 37 -10.84 -2.77 -6.18
CA MET A 37 -11.38 -2.42 -4.87
C MET A 37 -10.51 -1.39 -4.16
N VAL A 38 -11.15 -0.40 -3.54
CA VAL A 38 -10.47 0.56 -2.65
C VAL A 38 -10.64 0.12 -1.21
N ASP A 39 -9.58 0.27 -0.44
CA ASP A 39 -9.53 0.05 1.00
C ASP A 39 -8.50 0.99 1.64
N PHE A 40 -8.43 1.01 2.96
CA PHE A 40 -7.47 1.83 3.72
C PHE A 40 -6.37 0.99 4.40
N SER A 41 -6.17 -0.25 3.95
CA SER A 41 -5.21 -1.19 4.54
C SER A 41 -3.75 -0.79 4.33
N ASP A 42 -3.46 0.10 3.36
CA ASP A 42 -2.13 0.66 3.10
C ASP A 42 -1.72 1.70 4.18
N VAL A 43 -2.69 2.24 4.94
CA VAL A 43 -2.45 3.29 5.94
C VAL A 43 -1.59 2.80 7.12
N PRO A 44 -1.86 1.64 7.76
CA PRO A 44 -0.96 1.10 8.78
C PRO A 44 0.43 0.74 8.25
N ALA A 45 0.55 0.32 6.98
CA ALA A 45 1.85 0.08 6.35
C ALA A 45 2.66 1.36 6.15
N LEU A 46 2.02 2.48 5.79
CA LEU A 46 2.65 3.80 5.76
C LEU A 46 3.11 4.24 7.16
N ILE A 47 2.30 3.99 8.20
CA ILE A 47 2.69 4.25 9.60
C ILE A 47 3.93 3.43 9.97
N ALA A 48 3.94 2.13 9.68
CA ALA A 48 5.09 1.26 9.91
C ALA A 48 6.34 1.76 9.16
N THR A 49 6.17 2.16 7.90
CA THR A 49 7.25 2.68 7.05
C THR A 49 7.92 3.91 7.63
N ILE A 50 7.13 4.85 8.13
CA ILE A 50 7.63 6.13 8.64
C ILE A 50 8.22 6.00 10.05
N THR A 51 7.69 5.08 10.87
CA THR A 51 8.13 4.92 12.27
C THR A 51 9.24 3.91 12.45
N LEU A 52 9.21 2.80 11.70
CA LEU A 52 10.10 1.64 11.87
C LEU A 52 11.00 1.42 10.65
N GLY A 53 10.75 2.10 9.54
CA GLY A 53 11.52 2.01 8.30
C GLY A 53 10.83 1.17 7.20
N PRO A 54 11.38 1.18 5.98
CA PRO A 54 10.70 0.66 4.79
C PRO A 54 10.45 -0.85 4.85
N LEU A 55 11.37 -1.60 5.46
CA LEU A 55 11.21 -3.05 5.63
C LEU A 55 10.00 -3.39 6.50
N ALA A 56 9.71 -2.60 7.54
CA ALA A 56 8.55 -2.83 8.38
C ALA A 56 7.25 -2.62 7.60
N GLY A 57 7.18 -1.60 6.74
CA GLY A 57 6.06 -1.38 5.83
C GLY A 57 5.86 -2.53 4.85
N ILE A 58 6.93 -3.00 4.21
CA ILE A 58 6.87 -4.16 3.30
C ILE A 58 6.34 -5.39 4.03
N LEU A 59 6.78 -5.65 5.27
CA LEU A 59 6.29 -6.77 6.06
C LEU A 59 4.80 -6.61 6.41
N VAL A 60 4.33 -5.40 6.72
CA VAL A 60 2.90 -5.14 6.96
C VAL A 60 2.08 -5.43 5.70
N GLU A 61 2.52 -4.92 4.55
CA GLU A 61 1.90 -5.18 3.24
C GLU A 61 1.87 -6.67 2.89
N LEU A 62 2.95 -7.40 3.19
CA LEU A 62 3.04 -8.82 2.91
C LEU A 62 2.06 -9.60 3.80
N PHE A 63 2.12 -9.38 5.11
CA PHE A 63 1.31 -10.15 6.04
C PHE A 63 -0.18 -9.84 5.92
N LYS A 64 -0.60 -8.59 5.67
CA LYS A 64 -2.03 -8.31 5.46
C LYS A 64 -2.60 -9.10 4.29
N ASN A 65 -1.84 -9.21 3.20
CA ASN A 65 -2.26 -9.91 1.98
C ASN A 65 -2.21 -11.43 2.14
N ILE A 66 -1.25 -11.96 2.91
CA ILE A 66 -1.23 -13.39 3.28
C ILE A 66 -2.42 -13.73 4.16
N ILE A 67 -2.71 -12.91 5.18
CA ILE A 67 -3.84 -13.14 6.08
C ILE A 67 -5.15 -13.09 5.28
N ASP A 68 -5.35 -12.08 4.44
CA ASP A 68 -6.55 -11.98 3.60
C ASP A 68 -6.71 -13.18 2.67
N TYR A 69 -5.64 -13.60 2.01
CA TYR A 69 -5.71 -14.77 1.12
C TYR A 69 -6.09 -16.06 1.87
N VAL A 70 -5.55 -16.28 3.07
CA VAL A 70 -5.85 -17.46 3.87
C VAL A 70 -7.28 -17.44 4.41
N MET A 71 -7.79 -16.26 4.77
CA MET A 71 -9.08 -16.12 5.46
C MET A 71 -10.26 -15.93 4.50
N THR A 72 -10.06 -15.16 3.43
CA THR A 72 -11.10 -14.74 2.48
C THR A 72 -11.01 -15.53 1.17
N GLY A 73 -9.85 -16.13 0.87
CA GLY A 73 -9.59 -16.84 -0.39
C GLY A 73 -9.32 -15.87 -1.54
N SER A 74 -9.30 -16.38 -2.78
CA SER A 74 -9.13 -15.57 -3.99
C SER A 74 -10.04 -16.06 -5.09
N ASP A 75 -10.69 -15.15 -5.82
CA ASP A 75 -11.62 -15.48 -6.92
C ASP A 75 -10.97 -16.32 -8.02
N THR A 76 -9.68 -16.09 -8.27
CA THR A 76 -8.84 -16.82 -9.23
C THR A 76 -8.32 -18.16 -8.72
N GLY A 77 -8.58 -18.54 -7.46
CA GLY A 77 -7.95 -19.67 -6.76
C GLY A 77 -6.49 -19.42 -6.35
N VAL A 78 -5.74 -18.67 -7.17
CA VAL A 78 -4.36 -18.19 -6.89
C VAL A 78 -4.36 -16.71 -6.46
N PRO A 79 -3.42 -16.24 -5.64
CA PRO A 79 -3.47 -14.90 -5.02
C PRO A 79 -3.07 -13.73 -5.96
N ILE A 80 -3.68 -13.62 -7.14
CA ILE A 80 -3.36 -12.56 -8.14
C ILE A 80 -3.77 -11.18 -7.62
N GLY A 81 -4.99 -11.04 -7.09
CA GLY A 81 -5.47 -9.78 -6.51
C GLY A 81 -4.65 -9.34 -5.30
N HIS A 82 -4.32 -10.29 -4.41
CA HIS A 82 -3.46 -10.08 -3.24
C HIS A 82 -2.04 -9.64 -3.65
N PHE A 83 -1.48 -10.26 -4.69
CA PHE A 83 -0.18 -9.84 -5.23
C PHE A 83 -0.24 -8.43 -5.83
N ALA A 84 -1.32 -8.10 -6.55
CA ALA A 84 -1.54 -6.74 -7.06
C ALA A 84 -1.65 -5.71 -5.93
N ASN A 85 -2.38 -6.03 -4.85
CA ASN A 85 -2.52 -5.17 -3.68
C ASN A 85 -1.18 -4.99 -2.95
N PHE A 86 -0.43 -6.07 -2.72
CA PHE A 86 0.92 -6.03 -2.15
C PHE A 86 1.87 -5.17 -2.99
N ALA A 87 1.90 -5.37 -4.31
CA ALA A 87 2.74 -4.59 -5.21
C ALA A 87 2.35 -3.10 -5.17
N ALA A 88 1.04 -2.80 -5.15
CA ALA A 88 0.53 -1.44 -5.01
C ALA A 88 1.06 -0.77 -3.74
N GLY A 89 0.91 -1.44 -2.59
CA GLY A 89 1.38 -0.95 -1.31
C GLY A 89 2.89 -0.72 -1.30
N VAL A 90 3.68 -1.67 -1.80
CA VAL A 90 5.15 -1.52 -1.88
C VAL A 90 5.57 -0.32 -2.76
N PHE A 91 4.95 -0.17 -3.94
CA PHE A 91 5.24 0.96 -4.83
C PHE A 91 4.73 2.30 -4.30
N LEU A 92 3.77 2.29 -3.37
CA LEU A 92 3.36 3.49 -2.64
C LEU A 92 4.36 3.84 -1.54
N ILE A 93 4.65 2.90 -0.63
CA ILE A 93 5.41 3.18 0.60
C ILE A 93 6.88 3.49 0.35
N LEU A 94 7.52 2.84 -0.63
CA LEU A 94 8.97 2.99 -0.86
C LEU A 94 9.36 4.38 -1.35
N PRO A 95 8.76 4.93 -2.43
CA PRO A 95 9.06 6.29 -2.87
C PRO A 95 8.67 7.32 -1.80
N THR A 96 7.56 7.10 -1.08
CA THR A 96 7.18 7.95 0.05
C THR A 96 8.25 7.98 1.12
N HIS A 97 8.79 6.82 1.51
CA HIS A 97 9.87 6.73 2.47
C HIS A 97 11.11 7.50 2.02
N PHE A 98 11.59 7.26 0.79
CA PHE A 98 12.82 7.88 0.30
C PHE A 98 12.70 9.40 0.23
N VAL A 99 11.59 9.93 -0.31
CA VAL A 99 11.37 11.39 -0.36
C VAL A 99 11.22 11.97 1.05
N TYR A 100 10.42 11.36 1.92
CA TYR A 100 10.24 11.84 3.28
C TYR A 100 11.55 11.82 4.08
N SER A 101 12.35 10.77 3.95
CA SER A 101 13.63 10.62 4.65
C SER A 101 14.64 11.71 4.29
N ARG A 102 14.54 12.28 3.07
CA ARG A 102 15.43 13.33 2.59
C ARG A 102 15.08 14.72 3.11
N PHE A 103 13.79 15.03 3.21
CA PHE A 103 13.31 16.38 3.56
C PHE A 103 12.82 16.51 5.01
N GLN A 104 12.35 15.42 5.62
CA GLN A 104 11.92 15.32 7.02
C GLN A 104 10.95 16.41 7.49
N SER A 105 10.08 16.87 6.58
CA SER A 105 9.11 17.92 6.85
C SER A 105 7.71 17.48 6.45
N LYS A 106 6.67 18.19 6.92
CA LYS A 106 5.28 17.95 6.50
C LYS A 106 5.11 18.08 4.98
N LYS A 107 5.80 19.06 4.38
CA LYS A 107 5.84 19.25 2.93
C LYS A 107 6.56 18.09 2.23
N GLY A 108 7.67 17.61 2.80
CA GLY A 108 8.39 16.42 2.31
C GLY A 108 7.56 15.14 2.38
N LEU A 109 6.74 14.98 3.42
CA LEU A 109 5.81 13.85 3.55
C LEU A 109 4.72 13.89 2.47
N LEU A 110 4.09 15.06 2.28
CA LEU A 110 3.11 15.25 1.22
C LEU A 110 3.72 14.99 -0.17
N ALA A 111 4.90 15.55 -0.44
CA ALA A 111 5.63 15.30 -1.69
C ALA A 111 5.91 13.80 -1.88
N GLY A 112 6.34 13.10 -0.82
CA GLY A 112 6.58 11.67 -0.87
C GLY A 112 5.32 10.84 -1.14
N LEU A 113 4.18 11.21 -0.58
CA LEU A 113 2.90 10.54 -0.82
C LEU A 113 2.42 10.75 -2.26
N VAL A 114 2.58 11.97 -2.80
CA VAL A 114 2.29 12.28 -4.21
C VAL A 114 3.21 11.48 -5.12
N THR A 115 4.52 11.48 -4.86
CA THR A 115 5.49 10.68 -5.64
C THR A 115 5.18 9.19 -5.57
N GLY A 116 4.88 8.66 -4.38
CA GLY A 116 4.48 7.27 -4.18
C GLY A 116 3.24 6.90 -4.99
N THR A 117 2.21 7.76 -4.99
CA THR A 117 0.99 7.55 -5.77
C THR A 117 1.26 7.49 -7.27
N VAL A 118 2.10 8.39 -7.79
CA VAL A 118 2.49 8.41 -9.21
C VAL A 118 3.27 7.15 -9.58
N VAL A 119 4.28 6.79 -8.78
CA VAL A 119 5.10 5.59 -9.01
C VAL A 119 4.25 4.33 -8.95
N MET A 120 3.39 4.20 -7.93
CA MET A 120 2.43 3.10 -7.81
C MET A 120 1.55 2.97 -9.05
N SER A 121 0.96 4.08 -9.51
CA SER A 121 0.03 4.05 -10.64
C SER A 121 0.71 3.61 -11.94
N ILE A 122 1.91 4.13 -12.22
CA ILE A 122 2.69 3.74 -13.40
C ILE A 122 3.15 2.28 -13.29
N ALA A 123 3.71 1.88 -12.15
CA ALA A 123 4.22 0.54 -11.94
C ALA A 123 3.12 -0.52 -12.04
N LEU A 124 1.93 -0.24 -11.50
CA LEU A 124 0.77 -1.12 -11.65
C LEU A 124 0.23 -1.14 -13.07
N GLY A 125 0.31 -0.04 -13.81
CA GLY A 125 0.00 -0.03 -15.24
C GLY A 125 0.89 -1.01 -16.01
N ILE A 126 2.20 -0.95 -15.77
CA ILE A 126 3.19 -1.87 -16.36
C ILE A 126 2.93 -3.30 -15.91
N LEU A 127 2.73 -3.53 -14.61
CA LEU A 127 2.50 -4.85 -14.05
C LEU A 127 1.20 -5.48 -14.58
N ASN A 128 0.17 -4.67 -14.83
CA ASN A 128 -1.07 -5.16 -15.43
C ASN A 128 -0.88 -5.62 -16.88
N TYR A 129 -0.06 -4.91 -17.66
CA TYR A 129 0.24 -5.30 -19.03
C TYR A 129 1.00 -6.63 -19.10
N PHE A 130 2.07 -6.79 -18.30
CA PHE A 130 2.97 -7.94 -18.42
C PHE A 130 2.59 -9.15 -17.55
N VAL A 131 1.89 -8.94 -16.43
CA VAL A 131 1.69 -9.98 -15.42
C VAL A 131 0.23 -10.17 -15.05
N LEU A 132 -0.45 -9.13 -14.58
CA LEU A 132 -1.77 -9.32 -13.94
C LEU A 132 -2.87 -9.65 -14.95
N LEU A 133 -3.04 -8.88 -16.03
CA LEU A 133 -4.08 -9.19 -17.03
C LEU A 133 -3.82 -10.52 -17.75
N PRO A 134 -2.58 -10.85 -18.16
CA PRO A 134 -2.28 -12.19 -18.67
C PRO A 134 -2.60 -13.31 -17.68
N ALA A 135 -2.34 -13.11 -16.38
CA ALA A 135 -2.69 -14.09 -15.36
C ALA A 135 -4.21 -14.24 -15.20
N TYR A 136 -4.96 -13.14 -15.13
CA TYR A 136 -6.43 -13.20 -15.09
C TYR A 136 -7.01 -13.90 -16.33
N LYS A 137 -6.45 -13.65 -17.52
CA LYS A 137 -6.82 -14.37 -18.74
C LYS A 137 -6.56 -15.87 -18.60
N TYR A 138 -5.39 -16.27 -18.11
CA TYR A 138 -5.03 -17.68 -17.97
C TYR A 138 -5.89 -18.43 -16.95
N PHE A 139 -6.14 -17.85 -15.78
CA PHE A 139 -6.83 -18.54 -14.68
C PHE A 139 -8.36 -18.42 -14.73
N MET A 140 -8.91 -17.37 -15.35
CA MET A 140 -10.36 -17.12 -15.36
C MET A 140 -10.98 -17.03 -16.78
N ASN A 141 -10.20 -17.20 -17.85
CA ASN A 141 -10.64 -16.87 -19.22
C ASN A 141 -11.21 -15.45 -19.33
N PHE A 142 -10.70 -14.53 -18.51
CA PHE A 142 -11.16 -13.16 -18.43
C PHE A 142 -10.28 -12.25 -19.28
N GLU A 143 -10.80 -11.82 -20.44
CA GLU A 143 -10.09 -10.93 -21.35
C GLU A 143 -10.61 -9.50 -21.26
N LEU A 144 -9.68 -8.56 -21.09
CA LEU A 144 -9.96 -7.14 -21.14
C LEU A 144 -9.11 -6.46 -22.23
N PRO A 145 -9.64 -5.42 -22.89
CA PRO A 145 -8.86 -4.65 -23.84
C PRO A 145 -7.70 -3.95 -23.12
N ALA A 146 -6.50 -3.99 -23.72
CA ALA A 146 -5.30 -3.37 -23.13
C ALA A 146 -5.49 -1.88 -22.80
N GLY A 147 -6.37 -1.17 -23.53
CA GLY A 147 -6.74 0.21 -23.26
C GLY A 147 -7.28 0.45 -21.83
N ILE A 148 -7.85 -0.57 -21.18
CA ILE A 148 -8.36 -0.49 -19.80
C ILE A 148 -7.26 -0.11 -18.80
N ILE A 149 -6.00 -0.39 -19.12
CA ILE A 149 -4.86 -0.05 -18.27
C ILE A 149 -4.78 1.47 -18.11
N ILE A 150 -4.88 2.20 -19.22
CA ILE A 150 -4.76 3.66 -19.23
C ILE A 150 -6.08 4.33 -18.84
N THR A 151 -7.23 3.78 -19.25
CA THR A 151 -8.53 4.41 -19.01
C THR A 151 -9.17 4.04 -17.68
N GLY A 152 -8.81 2.91 -17.08
CA GLY A 152 -9.38 2.40 -15.84
C GLY A 152 -8.34 2.22 -14.73
N ILE A 153 -7.33 1.38 -14.96
CA ILE A 153 -6.41 0.94 -13.90
C ILE A 153 -5.52 2.07 -13.39
N VAL A 154 -4.88 2.84 -14.28
CA VAL A 154 -4.01 3.95 -13.87
C VAL A 154 -4.82 5.04 -13.14
N PRO A 155 -5.96 5.54 -13.67
CA PRO A 155 -6.76 6.54 -12.96
C PRO A 155 -7.33 6.02 -11.63
N PHE A 156 -7.72 4.73 -11.57
CA PHE A 156 -8.14 4.10 -10.32
C PHE A 156 -7.04 4.14 -9.27
N ASN A 157 -5.80 3.79 -9.64
CA ASN A 157 -4.67 3.78 -8.70
C ASN A 157 -4.29 5.19 -8.22
N ILE A 158 -4.44 6.21 -9.08
CA ILE A 158 -4.29 7.61 -8.68
C ILE A 158 -5.34 7.98 -7.63
N LEU A 159 -6.61 7.63 -7.87
CA LEU A 159 -7.69 7.88 -6.93
C LEU A 159 -7.47 7.13 -5.60
N LYS A 160 -7.13 5.84 -5.66
CA LYS A 160 -6.80 5.02 -4.49
C LYS A 160 -5.68 5.69 -3.68
N GLY A 161 -4.58 6.05 -4.33
CA GLY A 161 -3.45 6.71 -3.67
C GLY A 161 -3.82 8.05 -3.05
N ALA A 162 -4.68 8.84 -3.69
CA ALA A 162 -5.20 10.09 -3.13
C ALA A 162 -6.06 9.86 -1.87
N LEU A 163 -6.94 8.86 -1.87
CA LEU A 163 -7.78 8.51 -0.72
C LEU A 163 -6.94 8.01 0.46
N VAL A 164 -6.00 7.10 0.20
CA VAL A 164 -5.05 6.59 1.21
C VAL A 164 -4.21 7.74 1.77
N THR A 165 -3.71 8.63 0.91
CA THR A 165 -2.94 9.82 1.30
C THR A 165 -3.76 10.73 2.21
N ALA A 166 -5.03 10.99 1.88
CA ALA A 166 -5.89 11.84 2.69
C ALA A 166 -6.10 11.25 4.10
N VAL A 167 -6.48 9.98 4.19
CA VAL A 167 -6.67 9.29 5.48
C VAL A 167 -5.37 9.24 6.28
N PHE A 168 -4.26 8.89 5.62
CA PHE A 168 -2.96 8.84 6.26
C PHE A 168 -2.55 10.20 6.83
N LEU A 169 -2.75 11.30 6.11
CA LEU A 169 -2.41 12.65 6.59
C LEU A 169 -3.27 13.07 7.79
N LEU A 170 -4.57 12.74 7.79
CA LEU A 170 -5.46 12.99 8.94
C LEU A 170 -4.96 12.26 10.20
N LEU A 171 -4.61 10.98 10.06
CA LEU A 171 -4.02 10.21 11.16
C LEU A 171 -2.65 10.74 11.56
N PHE A 172 -1.80 11.10 10.60
CA PHE A 172 -0.48 11.65 10.88
C PHE A 172 -0.57 12.94 11.69
N ILE A 173 -1.49 13.86 11.36
CA ILE A 173 -1.69 15.11 12.11
C ILE A 173 -2.11 14.82 13.56
N ARG A 174 -2.97 13.81 13.76
CA ARG A 174 -3.41 13.43 15.12
C ARG A 174 -2.30 12.74 15.92
N LEU A 175 -1.49 11.93 15.25
CA LEU A 175 -0.45 11.11 15.88
C LEU A 175 0.93 11.78 15.90
N GLN A 176 1.12 12.94 15.24
CA GLN A 176 2.45 13.56 15.05
C GLN A 176 3.25 13.73 16.34
N GLY A 177 2.59 14.06 17.46
CA GLY A 177 3.25 14.23 18.76
C GLY A 177 3.70 12.93 19.41
N TRP A 178 3.07 11.80 19.07
CA TRP A 178 3.52 10.46 19.45
C TRP A 178 4.56 9.94 18.46
N LEU A 179 4.33 10.13 17.16
CA LEU A 179 5.22 9.70 16.07
C LEU A 179 6.61 10.34 16.19
N SER A 180 6.69 11.63 16.51
CA SER A 180 7.96 12.34 16.70
C SER A 180 8.83 11.77 17.83
N LYS A 181 8.23 11.05 18.79
CA LYS A 181 8.94 10.35 19.87
C LYS A 181 9.41 8.94 19.45
N GLN A 182 8.80 8.37 18.41
CA GLN A 182 9.13 7.05 17.88
C GLN A 182 10.14 7.12 16.74
N THR A 183 10.16 8.21 15.97
CA THR A 183 11.09 8.37 14.84
C THR A 183 12.52 8.45 15.38
N PRO A 184 13.42 7.51 15.00
CA PRO A 184 14.80 7.48 15.51
C PRO A 184 15.63 8.71 15.09
N LEU A 185 15.14 9.53 14.15
CA LEU A 185 15.84 10.68 13.59
C LEU A 185 15.87 11.92 14.50
N ASN A 186 15.06 11.96 15.56
CA ASN A 186 15.13 13.02 16.59
C ASN A 186 16.20 12.76 17.67
N ARG A 187 17.01 11.71 17.55
CA ARG A 187 18.13 11.43 18.48
C ARG A 187 19.48 11.99 18.01
N ALA A 188 19.48 12.81 16.95
CA ALA A 188 20.69 13.37 16.33
C ALA A 188 20.69 14.90 16.26
N ALA A 189 19.87 15.58 17.06
CA ALA A 189 19.93 17.03 17.27
C ALA A 189 20.09 17.32 18.77
#